data_AF-A0A529FMF5-F1
#
_entry.id   AF-A0A529FMF5-F1
#
_cell.length_a   1.000
_cell.length_b   1.000
_cell.length_c   1.000
_cell.angle_alpha   90.00
_cell.angle_beta   90.00
_cell.angle_gamma   90.00
#
_symmetry.space_group_name_H-M   'P 1'
#
loop_
_entity.id
_entity.type
_entity.pdbx_description
1 polymer ?
#
loop_
_entity_poly.entity_id
_entity_poly.type
_entity_poly.pdbx_seq_one_letter_code
_entity_poly.pdbx_strand_id
1 'polypeptide(L)'
;GTRPASGHFLHMLAFELGRGPDGRWWVLGDRTQAPSGAGFALENRVATTRALSDIYGEMHVHRLAGFFRRFRDALIGMAKDTGGRVAILTPGPLNETYYEHAYIARYLGIMLLEGEDLTVSSGKLMVRTVSGLKPIGVLWRRLDAAFADPLELRPDSQIGTPGLVEAIRSGTVSAVNALGSGLMETRALLSFLPRISRELRGEELLLPSVATWWCGQDNERDHVLA
;
A
#
# COMPACT_ATOMS: atom_id res chain seq x y z
N GLY A 1 10.59 15.69 -0.66
CA GLY A 1 9.41 14.89 -1.02
C GLY A 1 8.32 15.82 -1.53
N THR A 2 7.45 15.35 -2.43
CA THR A 2 6.31 16.13 -2.94
C THR A 2 5.11 15.97 -2.03
N ARG A 3 4.36 17.04 -1.76
CA ARG A 3 3.04 16.95 -1.13
C ARG A 3 2.06 16.24 -2.09
N PRO A 4 1.41 15.13 -1.68
CA PRO A 4 0.45 14.44 -2.53
C PRO A 4 -0.76 15.32 -2.85
N ALA A 5 -1.28 15.22 -4.08
CA ALA A 5 -2.49 15.94 -4.49
C ALA A 5 -3.71 15.58 -3.61
N SER A 6 -3.76 14.34 -3.11
CA SER A 6 -4.76 13.86 -2.15
C SER A 6 -4.67 14.50 -0.76
N GLY A 7 -3.58 15.22 -0.45
CA GLY A 7 -3.27 15.72 0.89
C GLY A 7 -2.75 14.65 1.87
N HIS A 8 -2.73 13.37 1.48
CA HIS A 8 -2.36 12.25 2.35
C HIS A 8 -1.23 11.41 1.73
N PHE A 9 -0.22 11.05 2.54
CA PHE A 9 0.87 10.18 2.08
C PHE A 9 0.51 8.69 2.15
N LEU A 10 -0.32 8.32 3.14
CA LEU A 10 -0.66 6.94 3.48
C LEU A 10 -2.17 6.77 3.35
N HIS A 11 -2.59 5.81 2.53
CA HIS A 11 -3.99 5.50 2.25
C HIS A 11 -4.34 4.04 2.60
N MET A 12 -3.41 3.11 2.37
CA MET A 12 -3.57 1.70 2.75
C MET A 12 -2.35 1.26 3.55
N LEU A 13 -2.57 0.81 4.78
CA LEU A 13 -1.52 0.34 5.69
C LEU A 13 -1.84 -1.09 6.10
N ALA A 14 -0.79 -1.89 6.32
CA ALA A 14 -0.94 -3.17 7.00
C ALA A 14 0.00 -3.22 8.20
N PHE A 15 -0.45 -3.89 9.25
CA PHE A 15 0.33 -4.11 10.47
C PHE A 15 0.40 -5.61 10.73
N GLU A 16 1.60 -6.10 10.99
CA GLU A 16 1.86 -7.45 11.42
C GLU A 16 1.65 -7.50 12.94
N LEU A 17 0.72 -8.33 13.41
CA LEU A 17 0.36 -8.42 14.82
C LEU A 17 0.75 -9.80 15.38
N GLY A 18 1.36 -9.79 16.55
CA GLY A 18 1.66 -10.99 17.33
C GLY A 18 0.87 -10.99 18.63
N ARG A 19 0.37 -12.16 19.05
CA ARG A 19 -0.24 -12.35 20.38
C ARG A 19 0.68 -13.22 21.23
N GLY A 20 1.13 -12.66 22.35
CA GLY A 20 2.00 -13.37 23.29
C GLY A 20 1.26 -14.46 24.08
N PRO A 21 1.98 -15.37 24.77
CA PRO A 21 1.39 -16.40 25.63
C PRO A 21 0.56 -15.83 26.79
N ASP A 22 0.87 -14.60 27.21
CA ASP A 22 0.13 -13.82 28.20
C ASP A 22 -1.14 -13.14 27.64
N GLY A 23 -1.43 -13.37 26.35
CA GLY A 23 -2.58 -12.82 25.64
C GLY A 23 -2.40 -11.38 25.15
N ARG A 24 -1.27 -10.71 25.43
CA ARG A 24 -1.00 -9.33 24.98
C ARG A 24 -0.72 -9.28 23.49
N TRP A 25 -1.18 -8.21 22.83
CA TRP A 25 -0.93 -7.95 21.41
C TRP A 25 0.25 -7.00 21.22
N TRP A 26 1.02 -7.28 20.17
CA TRP A 26 2.23 -6.54 19.81
C TRP A 26 2.22 -6.23 18.32
N VAL A 27 2.64 -5.03 17.95
CA VAL A 27 2.94 -4.68 16.56
C VAL A 27 4.35 -5.17 16.25
N LEU A 28 4.45 -6.16 15.35
CA LEU A 28 5.71 -6.76 14.93
C LEU A 28 6.35 -6.01 13.76
N GLY A 29 5.53 -5.32 12.95
CA GLY A 29 5.97 -4.55 11.81
C GLY A 29 4.81 -3.82 11.14
N ASP A 30 5.14 -2.81 10.36
CA ASP A 30 4.21 -2.04 9.53
C ASP A 30 4.63 -2.10 8.06
N ARG A 31 3.63 -2.01 7.18
CA ARG A 31 3.77 -2.02 5.73
C ARG A 31 3.04 -0.82 5.17
N THR A 32 3.80 0.09 4.59
CA THR A 32 3.35 1.42 4.16
C THR A 32 3.68 1.69 2.69
N GLN A 33 4.50 0.88 2.04
CA GLN A 33 4.91 1.07 0.65
C GLN A 33 3.87 0.54 -0.34
N ALA A 34 3.66 -0.78 -0.34
CA ALA A 34 2.75 -1.49 -1.23
C ALA A 34 2.24 -2.79 -0.55
N PRO A 35 1.54 -2.70 0.59
CA PRO A 35 1.20 -3.86 1.41
C PRO A 35 0.35 -4.90 0.67
N SER A 36 0.77 -6.16 0.71
CA SER A 36 0.01 -7.34 0.23
C SER A 36 -0.78 -8.01 1.35
N GLY A 37 -1.70 -8.88 0.98
CA GLY A 37 -2.56 -9.68 1.85
C GLY A 37 -4.05 -9.39 1.71
N ALA A 38 -4.44 -8.26 1.14
CA ALA A 38 -5.85 -7.85 1.08
C ALA A 38 -6.67 -8.75 0.14
N GLY A 39 -6.15 -9.04 -1.05
CA GLY A 39 -6.82 -9.96 -1.96
C GLY A 39 -6.75 -11.42 -1.48
N PHE A 40 -5.68 -11.86 -0.81
CA PHE A 40 -5.63 -13.18 -0.16
C PHE A 40 -6.68 -13.30 0.95
N ALA A 41 -6.82 -12.30 1.81
CA ALA A 41 -7.84 -12.29 2.86
C ALA A 41 -9.27 -12.39 2.28
N LEU A 42 -9.52 -11.71 1.16
CA LEU A 42 -10.79 -11.76 0.47
C LEU A 42 -11.04 -13.11 -0.21
N GLU A 43 -10.04 -13.66 -0.88
CA GLU A 43 -10.11 -14.96 -1.55
C GLU A 43 -10.33 -16.08 -0.53
N ASN A 44 -9.48 -16.15 0.50
CA ASN A 44 -9.63 -17.09 1.61
C ASN A 44 -11.04 -17.01 2.19
N ARG A 45 -11.57 -15.80 2.35
CA ARG A 45 -12.94 -15.63 2.84
C ARG A 45 -13.96 -16.29 1.91
N VAL A 46 -13.88 -16.05 0.60
CA VAL A 46 -14.81 -16.62 -0.38
C VAL A 46 -14.66 -18.15 -0.43
N ALA A 47 -13.44 -18.65 -0.45
CA ALA A 47 -13.14 -20.09 -0.49
C ALA A 47 -13.67 -20.80 0.77
N THR A 48 -13.32 -20.32 1.97
CA THR A 48 -13.77 -20.92 3.23
C THR A 48 -15.28 -20.88 3.40
N THR A 49 -15.93 -19.76 3.02
CA THR A 49 -17.40 -19.66 3.10
C THR A 49 -18.10 -20.69 2.20
N ARG A 50 -17.51 -21.01 1.03
CA ARG A 50 -18.05 -22.02 0.11
C ARG A 50 -17.75 -23.45 0.57
N ALA A 51 -16.53 -23.69 1.04
CA ALA A 51 -16.08 -25.03 1.42
C ALA A 51 -16.70 -25.51 2.75
N LEU A 52 -16.99 -24.58 3.67
CA LEU A 52 -17.50 -24.86 5.02
C LEU A 52 -18.84 -24.15 5.27
N SER A 53 -19.76 -24.16 4.30
CA SER A 53 -21.01 -23.40 4.35
C SER A 53 -21.82 -23.63 5.62
N ASP A 54 -21.89 -24.88 6.08
CA ASP A 54 -22.71 -25.30 7.22
C ASP A 54 -22.16 -24.72 8.53
N ILE A 55 -20.84 -24.79 8.71
CA ILE A 55 -20.14 -24.21 9.87
C ILE A 55 -20.17 -22.68 9.80
N TYR A 56 -19.96 -22.12 8.61
CA TYR A 56 -19.87 -20.68 8.43
C TYR A 56 -21.19 -19.97 8.77
N GLY A 57 -22.34 -20.62 8.53
CA GLY A 57 -23.66 -20.09 8.88
C GLY A 57 -23.87 -19.92 10.40
N GLU A 58 -23.19 -20.72 11.22
CA GLU A 58 -23.26 -20.66 12.69
C GLU A 58 -22.24 -19.68 13.29
N MET A 59 -21.21 -19.31 12.53
CA MET A 59 -20.16 -18.40 12.99
C MET A 59 -20.54 -16.92 12.79
N HIS A 60 -20.19 -16.08 13.77
CA HIS A 60 -20.38 -14.63 13.73
C HIS A 60 -19.27 -13.91 12.92
N VAL A 61 -19.03 -14.35 11.68
CA VAL A 61 -17.92 -13.84 10.87
C VAL A 61 -18.27 -12.48 10.26
N HIS A 62 -17.49 -11.44 10.60
CA HIS A 62 -17.65 -10.11 10.02
C HIS A 62 -17.35 -10.07 8.52
N ARG A 63 -18.25 -9.49 7.72
CA ARG A 63 -18.11 -9.39 6.26
C ARG A 63 -17.04 -8.39 5.84
N LEU A 64 -16.11 -8.82 4.98
CA LEU A 64 -15.05 -7.95 4.43
C LEU A 64 -15.55 -6.98 3.35
N ALA A 65 -16.68 -7.29 2.69
CA ALA A 65 -17.19 -6.50 1.56
C ALA A 65 -17.42 -5.01 1.89
N GLY A 66 -17.78 -4.69 3.14
CA GLY A 66 -17.98 -3.31 3.57
C GLY A 66 -16.69 -2.48 3.55
N PHE A 67 -15.56 -3.08 3.94
CA PHE A 67 -14.25 -2.42 3.89
C PHE A 67 -13.85 -2.14 2.44
N PHE A 68 -13.89 -3.16 1.58
CA PHE A 68 -13.47 -3.05 0.19
C PHE A 68 -14.33 -2.08 -0.63
N ARG A 69 -15.64 -2.03 -0.38
CA ARG A 69 -16.53 -1.04 -0.98
C ARG A 69 -16.13 0.38 -0.58
N ARG A 70 -15.95 0.66 0.72
CA ARG A 70 -15.52 1.99 1.19
C ARG A 70 -14.14 2.37 0.63
N PHE A 71 -13.22 1.42 0.55
CA PHE A 71 -11.90 1.67 -0.03
C PHE A 71 -11.99 2.03 -1.51
N ARG A 72 -12.75 1.28 -2.31
CA ARG A 72 -13.03 1.63 -3.71
C ARG A 72 -13.68 3.01 -3.83
N ASP A 73 -14.69 3.30 -3.02
CA ASP A 73 -15.40 4.58 -3.08
C ASP A 73 -14.47 5.76 -2.75
N ALA A 74 -13.53 5.57 -1.80
CA ALA A 74 -12.50 6.55 -1.49
C ALA A 74 -11.54 6.79 -2.68
N LEU A 75 -11.09 5.72 -3.35
CA LEU A 75 -10.25 5.86 -4.56
C LEU A 75 -11.00 6.58 -5.70
N ILE A 76 -12.27 6.24 -5.92
CA ILE A 76 -13.10 6.88 -6.95
C ILE A 76 -13.36 8.35 -6.60
N GLY A 77 -13.60 8.67 -5.32
CA GLY A 77 -13.75 10.04 -4.84
C GLY A 77 -12.53 10.89 -5.16
N MET A 78 -11.35 10.40 -4.81
CA MET A 78 -10.07 11.07 -5.09
C MET A 78 -9.80 11.24 -6.60
N ALA A 79 -10.25 10.29 -7.43
CA ALA A 79 -10.09 10.40 -8.88
C ALA A 79 -10.94 11.52 -9.49
N LYS A 80 -12.09 11.86 -8.89
CA LYS A 80 -12.94 12.98 -9.35
C LYS A 80 -12.20 14.31 -9.29
N ASP A 81 -11.40 14.54 -8.26
CA ASP A 81 -10.64 15.78 -8.07
C ASP A 81 -9.61 16.00 -9.18
N THR A 82 -9.08 14.89 -9.73
CA THR A 82 -8.12 14.90 -10.86
C THR A 82 -8.78 14.78 -12.24
N GLY A 83 -10.08 14.46 -12.30
CA GLY A 83 -10.80 14.20 -13.56
C GLY A 83 -10.39 12.92 -14.31
N GLY A 84 -9.65 12.02 -13.65
CA GLY A 84 -9.13 10.78 -14.24
C GLY A 84 -9.81 9.51 -13.73
N ARG A 85 -9.34 8.35 -14.22
CA ARG A 85 -9.80 7.02 -13.75
C ARG A 85 -8.94 6.49 -12.60
N VAL A 86 -9.48 5.52 -11.86
CA VAL A 86 -8.71 4.72 -10.90
C VAL A 86 -8.12 3.51 -11.61
N ALA A 87 -6.85 3.19 -11.34
CA ALA A 87 -6.20 1.97 -11.79
C ALA A 87 -5.31 1.37 -10.69
N ILE A 88 -5.02 0.08 -10.81
CA ILE A 88 -4.01 -0.64 -10.02
C ILE A 88 -2.79 -0.84 -10.92
N LEU A 89 -1.62 -0.38 -10.48
CA LEU A 89 -0.34 -0.64 -11.14
C LEU A 89 0.29 -1.90 -10.55
N THR A 90 0.52 -2.91 -11.40
CA THR A 90 1.16 -4.18 -11.04
C THR A 90 2.52 -4.32 -11.75
N PRO A 91 3.51 -4.99 -11.12
CA PRO A 91 4.76 -5.36 -11.79
C PRO A 91 4.62 -6.50 -12.82
N GLY A 92 3.41 -7.06 -12.99
CA GLY A 92 3.11 -8.11 -13.97
C GLY A 92 3.12 -9.54 -13.41
N PRO A 93 2.85 -10.55 -14.27
CA PRO A 93 2.59 -11.94 -13.86
C PRO A 93 3.74 -12.66 -13.15
N LEU A 94 4.98 -12.19 -13.34
CA LEU A 94 6.17 -12.81 -12.72
C LEU A 94 6.35 -12.42 -11.24
N ASN A 95 5.51 -11.54 -10.71
CA ASN A 95 5.53 -11.20 -9.28
C ASN A 95 4.75 -12.22 -8.46
N GLU A 96 5.31 -12.63 -7.32
CA GLU A 96 4.73 -13.61 -6.40
C GLU A 96 3.31 -13.26 -5.90
N THR A 97 2.97 -11.97 -5.85
CA THR A 97 1.65 -11.49 -5.41
C THR A 97 0.73 -11.05 -6.55
N TYR A 98 1.11 -11.30 -7.81
CA TYR A 98 0.30 -10.92 -8.98
C TYR A 98 -1.13 -11.45 -8.92
N TYR A 99 -1.30 -12.69 -8.44
CA TYR A 99 -2.61 -13.30 -8.26
C TYR A 99 -3.54 -12.42 -7.40
N GLU A 100 -3.02 -11.88 -6.29
CA GLU A 100 -3.77 -11.00 -5.42
C GLU A 100 -4.20 -9.73 -6.15
N HIS A 101 -3.30 -9.15 -6.95
CA HIS A 101 -3.55 -7.93 -7.70
C HIS A 101 -4.68 -8.13 -8.71
N ALA A 102 -4.64 -9.24 -9.45
CA ALA A 102 -5.69 -9.62 -10.40
C ALA A 102 -7.03 -9.90 -9.70
N TYR A 103 -6.99 -10.62 -8.58
CA TYR A 103 -8.20 -10.94 -7.81
C TYR A 103 -8.89 -9.67 -7.30
N ILE A 104 -8.13 -8.77 -6.67
CA ILE A 104 -8.69 -7.55 -6.10
C ILE A 104 -9.12 -6.55 -7.17
N ALA A 105 -8.40 -6.43 -8.28
CA ALA A 105 -8.80 -5.62 -9.42
C ALA A 105 -10.16 -6.07 -9.97
N ARG A 106 -10.32 -7.38 -10.19
CA ARG A 106 -11.60 -7.98 -10.63
C ARG A 106 -12.72 -7.75 -9.63
N TYR A 107 -12.45 -7.97 -8.35
CA TYR A 107 -13.45 -7.81 -7.29
C TYR A 107 -13.94 -6.37 -7.15
N LEU A 108 -13.02 -5.40 -7.23
CA LEU A 108 -13.36 -3.98 -7.13
C LEU A 108 -13.88 -3.40 -8.45
N GLY A 109 -13.64 -4.06 -9.59
CA GLY A 109 -13.95 -3.53 -10.91
C GLY A 109 -13.03 -2.36 -11.29
N ILE A 110 -11.74 -2.45 -10.93
CA ILE A 110 -10.70 -1.46 -11.22
C ILE A 110 -9.75 -2.04 -12.27
N MET A 111 -9.27 -1.21 -13.21
CA MET A 111 -8.31 -1.65 -14.22
C MET A 111 -7.02 -2.10 -13.55
N LEU A 112 -6.53 -3.29 -13.91
CA LEU A 112 -5.18 -3.74 -13.60
C LEU A 112 -4.29 -3.39 -14.79
N LEU A 113 -3.24 -2.61 -14.55
CA LEU A 113 -2.34 -2.09 -15.57
C LEU A 113 -0.90 -2.40 -15.22
N GLU A 114 -0.09 -2.71 -16.22
CA GLU A 114 1.37 -2.77 -16.12
C GLU A 114 1.99 -1.42 -16.48
N GLY A 115 3.29 -1.26 -16.20
CA GLY A 115 4.00 0.00 -16.48
C GLY A 115 3.93 0.42 -17.95
N GLU A 116 3.91 -0.57 -18.87
CA GLU A 116 3.82 -0.37 -20.31
C GLU A 116 2.40 -0.04 -20.83
N ASP A 117 1.36 -0.26 -20.04
CA ASP A 117 0.01 0.20 -20.39
C ASP A 117 -0.13 1.72 -20.22
N LEU A 118 0.78 2.32 -19.44
CA LEU A 118 0.76 3.71 -19.04
C LEU A 118 1.76 4.55 -19.81
N THR A 119 1.44 5.83 -19.96
CA THR A 119 2.34 6.84 -20.54
C THR A 119 2.03 8.21 -19.99
N VAL A 120 3.02 9.07 -19.89
CA VAL A 120 2.81 10.47 -19.54
C VAL A 120 2.72 11.30 -20.81
N SER A 121 1.62 12.04 -20.96
CA SER A 121 1.37 12.92 -22.10
C SER A 121 0.83 14.25 -21.59
N SER A 122 1.44 15.36 -22.02
CA SER A 122 1.09 16.71 -21.57
C SER A 122 1.03 16.84 -20.03
N GLY A 123 1.99 16.22 -19.34
CA GLY A 123 2.10 16.21 -17.88
C GLY A 123 1.07 15.34 -17.14
N LYS A 124 0.19 14.62 -17.85
CA LYS A 124 -0.83 13.75 -17.26
C LYS A 124 -0.48 12.28 -17.46
N LEU A 125 -0.74 11.46 -16.44
CA LEU A 125 -0.68 10.01 -16.59
C LEU A 125 -1.88 9.52 -17.41
N MET A 126 -1.61 8.76 -18.45
CA MET A 126 -2.59 8.24 -19.39
C MET A 126 -2.46 6.72 -19.50
N VAL A 127 -3.58 6.03 -19.69
CA VAL A 127 -3.62 4.62 -20.09
C VAL A 127 -3.85 4.50 -21.60
N ARG A 128 -3.14 3.58 -22.24
CA ARG A 128 -3.37 3.19 -23.64
C ARG A 128 -4.63 2.33 -23.71
N THR A 129 -5.59 2.75 -24.53
CA THR A 129 -6.79 1.96 -24.82
C THR A 129 -7.00 1.88 -26.33
N VAL A 130 -7.82 0.94 -26.78
CA VAL A 130 -8.24 0.84 -28.19
C VAL A 130 -8.92 2.12 -28.70
N SER A 131 -9.54 2.90 -27.81
CA SER A 131 -10.18 4.19 -28.12
C SER A 131 -9.26 5.39 -27.89
N GLY A 132 -7.93 5.16 -27.85
CA GLY A 132 -6.91 6.17 -27.59
C GLY A 132 -6.58 6.35 -26.11
N LEU A 133 -5.83 7.41 -25.81
CA LEU A 133 -5.35 7.70 -24.46
C LEU A 133 -6.49 8.17 -23.55
N LYS A 134 -6.54 7.64 -22.33
CA LYS A 134 -7.49 8.08 -21.28
C LYS A 134 -6.74 8.45 -20.00
N PRO A 135 -7.13 9.52 -19.28
CA PRO A 135 -6.40 9.96 -18.10
C PRO A 135 -6.59 9.00 -16.91
N ILE A 136 -5.52 8.79 -16.16
CA ILE A 136 -5.50 8.12 -14.86
C ILE A 136 -5.30 9.19 -13.79
N GLY A 137 -6.24 9.25 -12.86
CA GLY A 137 -6.26 10.22 -11.78
C GLY A 137 -5.79 9.65 -10.43
N VAL A 138 -5.97 8.35 -10.26
CA VAL A 138 -5.52 7.62 -9.06
C VAL A 138 -4.87 6.32 -9.48
N LEU A 139 -3.66 6.10 -8.97
CA LEU A 139 -2.88 4.89 -9.24
C LEU A 139 -2.60 4.16 -7.92
N TRP A 140 -3.30 3.05 -7.68
CA TRP A 140 -2.98 2.15 -6.59
C TRP A 140 -1.78 1.28 -6.97
N ARG A 141 -0.61 1.65 -6.47
CA ARG A 141 0.67 1.04 -6.80
C ARG A 141 0.89 -0.24 -5.98
N ARG A 142 1.32 -1.30 -6.66
CA ARG A 142 1.62 -2.62 -6.09
C ARG A 142 3.09 -3.06 -6.30
N LEU A 143 3.99 -2.09 -6.42
CA LEU A 143 5.43 -2.28 -6.62
C LEU A 143 6.20 -1.23 -5.84
N ASP A 144 7.43 -1.49 -5.46
CA ASP A 144 8.25 -0.58 -4.66
C ASP A 144 8.51 0.77 -5.33
N ALA A 145 8.57 1.85 -4.53
CA ALA A 145 8.64 3.21 -5.06
C ALA A 145 9.81 3.41 -6.03
N ALA A 146 10.98 2.83 -5.74
CA ALA A 146 12.17 2.94 -6.58
C ALA A 146 11.94 2.48 -8.03
N PHE A 147 11.06 1.51 -8.26
CA PHE A 147 10.80 0.97 -9.59
C PHE A 147 9.73 1.75 -10.36
N ALA A 148 9.07 2.73 -9.76
CA ALA A 148 7.90 3.38 -10.33
C ALA A 148 8.21 4.24 -11.57
N ASP A 149 9.40 4.83 -11.65
CA ASP A 149 9.79 5.71 -12.76
C ASP A 149 11.28 5.54 -13.10
N PRO A 150 11.63 4.99 -14.27
CA PRO A 150 13.02 4.82 -14.66
C PRO A 150 13.74 6.13 -15.01
N LEU A 151 13.03 7.24 -15.24
CA LEU A 151 13.68 8.52 -15.55
C LEU A 151 14.23 9.23 -14.32
N GLU A 152 13.56 9.09 -13.17
CA GLU A 152 13.91 9.83 -11.94
C GLU A 152 14.36 8.95 -10.77
N LEU A 153 14.01 7.66 -10.76
CA LEU A 153 14.28 6.77 -9.62
C LEU A 153 15.31 5.71 -9.99
N ARG A 154 14.87 4.64 -10.66
CA ARG A 154 15.71 3.47 -10.95
C ARG A 154 15.82 3.23 -12.45
N PRO A 155 16.95 3.61 -13.09
CA PRO A 155 17.10 3.55 -14.56
C PRO A 155 16.96 2.16 -15.19
N ASP A 156 17.28 1.09 -14.44
CA ASP A 156 17.13 -0.31 -14.88
C ASP A 156 15.72 -0.87 -14.65
N SER A 157 14.77 -0.08 -14.13
CA SER A 157 13.39 -0.53 -13.93
C SER A 157 12.66 -0.76 -15.26
N GLN A 158 12.11 -1.97 -15.42
CA GLN A 158 11.28 -2.35 -16.56
C GLN A 158 9.78 -2.41 -16.24
N ILE A 159 9.40 -2.19 -14.98
CA ILE A 159 8.02 -2.32 -14.48
C ILE A 159 7.39 -0.97 -14.14
N GLY A 160 8.15 0.12 -14.25
CA GLY A 160 7.70 1.48 -14.03
C GLY A 160 7.15 2.15 -15.28
N THR A 161 6.74 3.41 -15.13
CA THR A 161 6.28 4.26 -16.23
C THR A 161 7.14 5.52 -16.28
N PRO A 162 7.88 5.76 -17.39
CA PRO A 162 8.66 6.98 -17.57
C PRO A 162 7.83 8.25 -17.36
N GLY A 163 8.30 9.13 -16.47
CA GLY A 163 7.68 10.43 -16.17
C GLY A 163 6.56 10.39 -15.13
N LEU A 164 6.29 9.22 -14.53
CA LEU A 164 5.29 9.07 -13.47
C LEU A 164 5.58 9.97 -12.26
N VAL A 165 6.85 10.16 -11.88
CA VAL A 165 7.22 11.04 -10.76
C VAL A 165 6.82 12.48 -11.06
N GLU A 166 7.04 12.97 -12.27
CA GLU A 166 6.65 14.32 -12.68
C GLU A 166 5.12 14.49 -12.72
N ALA A 167 4.38 13.48 -13.19
CA ALA A 167 2.91 13.48 -13.15
C ALA A 167 2.37 13.54 -11.70
N ILE A 168 3.00 12.80 -10.77
CA ILE A 168 2.67 12.88 -9.34
C ILE A 168 3.05 14.26 -8.78
N ARG A 169 4.22 14.80 -9.15
CA ARG A 169 4.73 16.08 -8.66
C ARG A 169 3.85 17.25 -9.07
N SER A 170 3.36 17.24 -10.30
CA SER A 170 2.40 18.21 -10.85
C SER A 170 0.97 18.04 -10.32
N GLY A 171 0.71 16.99 -9.54
CA GLY A 171 -0.59 16.73 -8.93
C GLY A 171 -1.67 16.24 -9.91
N THR A 172 -1.28 15.79 -11.11
CA THR A 172 -2.24 15.29 -12.11
C THR A 172 -2.70 13.87 -11.82
N VAL A 173 -1.95 13.14 -10.99
CA VAL A 173 -2.29 11.79 -10.51
C VAL A 173 -1.91 11.63 -9.04
N SER A 174 -2.78 10.97 -8.26
CA SER A 174 -2.48 10.57 -6.88
C SER A 174 -2.02 9.11 -6.82
N ALA A 175 -0.88 8.85 -6.18
CA ALA A 175 -0.37 7.50 -5.94
C ALA A 175 -0.83 6.97 -4.58
N VAL A 176 -1.31 5.73 -4.56
CA VAL A 176 -1.70 5.02 -3.33
C VAL A 176 -0.73 3.86 -3.11
N ASN A 177 0.13 3.86 -2.10
CA ASN A 177 0.53 5.02 -1.27
C ASN A 177 1.53 5.92 -2.01
N ALA A 178 1.79 7.11 -1.45
CA ALA A 178 2.74 8.07 -2.01
C ALA A 178 4.13 7.45 -2.18
N LEU A 179 4.88 7.91 -3.18
CA LEU A 179 6.28 7.49 -3.37
C LEU A 179 7.12 7.92 -2.16
N GLY A 180 7.99 7.02 -1.69
CA GLY A 180 8.81 7.23 -0.49
C GLY A 180 8.13 6.86 0.84
N SER A 181 6.86 6.45 0.82
CA SER A 181 6.15 5.97 2.03
C SER A 181 6.88 4.84 2.75
N GLY A 182 7.55 3.95 2.01
CA GLY A 182 8.31 2.83 2.55
C GLY A 182 9.44 3.20 3.52
N LEU A 183 9.85 4.48 3.59
CA LEU A 183 10.74 4.96 4.65
C LEU A 183 10.17 4.65 6.05
N MET A 184 8.85 4.67 6.21
CA MET A 184 8.18 4.37 7.48
C MET A 184 8.30 2.91 7.90
N GLU A 185 8.62 1.99 6.97
CA GLU A 185 8.87 0.57 7.29
C GLU A 185 10.28 0.33 7.88
N THR A 186 11.07 1.39 8.10
CA THR A 186 12.43 1.27 8.64
C THR A 186 12.40 0.67 10.04
N ARG A 187 12.95 -0.53 10.22
CA ARG A 187 12.98 -1.27 11.50
C ARG A 187 13.54 -0.46 12.67
N ALA A 188 14.53 0.40 12.42
CA ALA A 188 15.09 1.28 13.44
C ALA A 188 14.03 2.22 14.08
N LEU A 189 13.01 2.64 13.31
CA LEU A 189 11.96 3.52 13.82
C LEU A 189 11.18 2.89 14.98
N LEU A 190 11.07 1.56 15.05
CA LEU A 190 10.38 0.86 16.13
C LEU A 190 10.96 1.20 17.51
N SER A 191 12.28 1.40 17.60
CA SER A 191 12.95 1.80 18.85
C SER A 191 12.58 3.22 19.31
N PHE A 192 12.14 4.06 18.37
CA PHE A 192 11.81 5.47 18.62
C PHE A 192 10.29 5.73 18.70
N LEU A 193 9.44 4.80 18.25
CA LEU A 193 7.99 4.96 18.19
C LEU A 193 7.34 5.41 19.52
N PRO A 194 7.71 4.89 20.70
CA PRO A 194 7.12 5.37 21.96
C PRO A 194 7.38 6.86 22.19
N ARG A 195 8.60 7.34 21.90
CA ARG A 195 8.94 8.77 22.02
C ARG A 195 8.24 9.60 20.94
N ILE A 196 8.16 9.10 19.71
CA ILE A 196 7.46 9.76 18.61
C ILE A 196 5.97 9.94 18.96
N SER A 197 5.33 8.92 19.53
CA SER A 197 3.92 8.99 19.96
C SER A 197 3.71 10.09 21.01
N ARG A 198 4.55 10.11 22.06
CA ARG A 198 4.48 11.17 23.08
C ARG A 198 4.67 12.57 22.49
N GLU A 199 5.63 12.75 21.59
CA GLU A 199 5.95 14.07 21.03
C GLU A 199 4.88 14.57 20.06
N LEU A 200 4.36 13.69 19.20
CA LEU A 200 3.40 14.08 18.16
C LEU A 200 1.94 14.03 18.62
N ARG A 201 1.65 13.24 19.64
CA ARG A 201 0.27 12.94 20.07
C ARG A 201 0.02 13.19 21.55
N GLY A 202 1.06 13.35 22.37
CA GLY A 202 0.92 13.51 23.82
C GLY A 202 0.48 12.24 24.55
N GLU A 203 0.51 11.08 23.88
CA GLU A 203 -0.02 9.81 24.38
C GLU A 203 1.00 8.68 24.18
N GLU A 204 0.98 7.71 25.10
CA GLU A 204 1.70 6.45 24.96
C GLU A 204 1.09 5.58 23.85
N LEU A 205 1.86 4.63 23.33
CA LEU A 205 1.35 3.66 22.36
C LEU A 205 0.28 2.77 23.01
N LEU A 206 -0.92 2.74 22.44
CA LEU A 206 -2.00 1.83 22.86
C LEU A 206 -1.64 0.36 22.61
N LEU A 207 -0.95 0.09 21.51
CA LEU A 207 -0.39 -1.22 21.19
C LEU A 207 1.14 -1.10 21.16
N PRO A 208 1.86 -1.84 22.00
CA PRO A 208 3.32 -1.79 22.01
C PRO A 208 3.89 -2.42 20.74
N SER A 209 5.03 -1.91 20.30
CA SER A 209 5.87 -2.57 19.29
C SER A 209 6.75 -3.63 19.95
N VAL A 210 7.24 -4.58 19.16
CA VAL A 210 8.27 -5.53 19.61
C VAL A 210 9.51 -4.79 20.12
N ALA A 211 10.11 -5.29 21.20
CA ALA A 211 11.32 -4.72 21.77
C ALA A 211 12.43 -4.65 20.69
N THR A 212 12.93 -3.44 20.44
CA THR A 212 13.87 -3.15 19.37
C THR A 212 15.00 -2.29 19.91
N TRP A 213 16.23 -2.75 19.75
CA TRP A 213 17.45 -2.03 20.12
C TRP A 213 18.12 -1.48 18.87
N TRP A 214 18.35 -0.17 18.84
CA TRP A 214 19.07 0.46 17.73
C TRP A 214 20.57 0.49 18.02
N CYS A 215 21.31 -0.48 17.46
CA CYS A 215 22.76 -0.61 17.65
C CYS A 215 23.61 0.51 17.04
N GLY A 216 23.00 1.58 16.52
CA GLY A 216 23.70 2.83 16.22
C GLY A 216 23.95 3.69 17.47
N GLN A 217 23.36 3.33 18.62
CA GLN A 217 23.66 3.89 19.93
C GLN A 217 24.55 2.94 20.73
N ASP A 218 25.53 3.48 21.46
CA ASP A 218 26.54 2.68 22.17
C ASP A 218 25.90 1.76 23.23
N ASN A 219 24.98 2.27 24.05
CA ASN A 219 24.34 1.47 25.11
C ASN A 219 23.54 0.29 24.55
N GLU A 220 22.72 0.54 23.54
CA GLU A 220 21.90 -0.48 22.87
C GLU A 220 22.78 -1.51 22.15
N ARG A 221 23.87 -1.07 21.50
CA ARG A 221 24.84 -1.97 20.86
C ARG A 221 25.50 -2.87 21.90
N ASP A 222 26.01 -2.30 22.98
CA ASP A 222 26.73 -3.03 24.02
C ASP A 222 25.80 -4.03 24.75
N HIS A 223 24.51 -3.68 24.94
CA HIS A 223 23.50 -4.60 25.46
C HIS A 223 23.26 -5.83 24.57
N VAL A 224 23.22 -5.65 23.24
CA VAL A 224 23.00 -6.74 22.28
C VAL A 224 24.23 -7.63 22.12
N LEU A 225 25.44 -7.09 22.33
CA LEU A 225 26.70 -7.83 22.22
C LEU A 225 27.02 -8.68 23.46
N ALA A 226 26.44 -8.37 24.62
CA ALA A 226 26.66 -9.06 25.88
C ALA A 226 25.94 -10.42 25.94
#